data_AF-A0A9E3Z5C4-F1
#
_entry.id   AF-A0A9E3Z5C4-F1
#
_cell.length_a   1.000
_cell.length_b   1.000
_cell.length_c   1.000
_cell.angle_alpha   90.00
_cell.angle_beta   90.00
_cell.angle_gamma   90.00
#
_symmetry.space_group_name_H-M   'P 1'
#
loop_
_entity.id
_entity.type
_entity.pdbx_description
1 polymer ?
#
loop_
_entity_poly.entity_id
_entity_poly.type
_entity_poly.pdbx_seq_one_letter_code
_entity_poly.pdbx_strand_id
1 'polypeptide(L)'
;MQGTPLATATPFGRAAPPTKGERPDRLREAAEEFESVFLAQILNGMGAGLDGTNGLGAGDDNPFGSMLQQEYAKLISRSGGIGIADAVLREMLRMQETA
;
A
#
# COMPACT_ATOMS: atom_id res chain seq x y z
N MET A 1 -0.35 34.46 -19.74
CA MET A 1 0.26 33.17 -19.40
C MET A 1 -0.07 32.86 -17.94
N GLN A 2 -1.27 32.35 -17.65
CA GLN A 2 -1.66 31.97 -16.29
C GLN A 2 -1.13 30.56 -16.02
N GLY A 3 -0.23 30.42 -15.04
CA GLY A 3 0.33 29.14 -14.63
C GLY A 3 -0.71 28.35 -13.83
N THR A 4 -1.11 27.20 -14.36
CA THR A 4 -1.91 26.22 -13.65
C THR A 4 -1.06 25.63 -12.52
N PRO A 5 -1.45 25.74 -11.23
CA PRO A 5 -0.73 25.04 -10.18
C PRO A 5 -0.93 23.54 -10.38
N LEU A 6 0.17 22.78 -10.50
CA LEU A 6 0.14 21.33 -10.44
C LEU A 6 -0.48 20.92 -9.10
N ALA A 7 -1.54 20.13 -9.15
CA ALA A 7 -2.12 19.51 -7.98
C ALA A 7 -1.03 18.73 -7.24
N THR A 8 -0.75 19.14 -6.01
CA THR A 8 0.09 18.41 -5.08
C THR A 8 -0.53 17.03 -4.85
N ALA A 9 0.12 15.98 -5.35
CA ALA A 9 -0.17 14.61 -4.97
C ALA A 9 -0.13 14.54 -3.44
N THR A 10 -1.22 14.03 -2.83
CA THR A 10 -1.33 13.85 -1.39
C THR A 10 -0.10 13.08 -0.89
N PRO A 11 0.75 13.65 -0.02
CA PRO A 11 1.77 12.86 0.62
C PRO A 11 1.04 11.82 1.48
N PHE A 12 1.44 10.56 1.30
CA PHE A 12 1.15 9.40 2.14
C PHE A 12 0.28 9.72 3.34
N GLY A 13 -0.92 9.13 3.40
CA GLY A 13 -1.79 9.20 4.57
C GLY A 13 -0.93 9.00 5.81
N ARG A 14 -0.68 10.10 6.51
CA ARG A 14 0.17 10.14 7.69
C ARG A 14 -0.62 9.38 8.75
N ALA A 15 -0.39 8.07 8.82
CA ALA A 15 -0.93 7.25 9.89
C ALA A 15 -0.43 7.90 11.18
N ALA A 16 -1.35 8.51 11.92
CA ALA A 16 -1.04 9.03 13.23
C ALA A 16 -0.49 7.86 14.07
N PRO A 17 0.50 8.10 14.95
CA PRO A 17 0.98 7.05 15.82
C PRO A 17 -0.21 6.45 16.58
N PRO A 18 -0.28 5.11 16.69
CA PRO A 18 -1.43 4.45 17.25
C PRO A 18 -1.62 4.90 18.70
N THR A 19 -2.86 5.23 19.06
CA THR A 19 -3.17 5.78 20.39
C THR A 19 -3.63 4.69 21.35
N LYS A 20 -3.41 4.91 22.64
CA LYS A 20 -3.86 3.99 23.68
C LYS A 20 -5.38 3.78 23.61
N GLY A 21 -5.83 2.55 23.37
CA GLY A 21 -7.25 2.19 23.27
C GLY A 21 -7.82 2.13 21.85
N GLU A 22 -6.98 2.29 20.82
CA GLU A 22 -7.40 2.05 19.45
C GLU A 22 -7.72 0.57 19.22
N ARG A 23 -8.81 0.28 18.50
CA ARG A 23 -9.32 -1.09 18.39
C ARG A 23 -8.34 -1.97 17.60
N PRO A 24 -8.06 -3.21 18.04
CA PRO A 24 -7.17 -4.13 17.34
C PRO A 24 -7.49 -4.30 15.84
N ASP A 25 -8.78 -4.32 15.48
CA ASP A 25 -9.22 -4.45 14.09
C ASP A 25 -8.78 -3.27 13.22
N ARG A 26 -8.73 -2.04 13.77
CA ARG A 26 -8.27 -0.86 13.03
C ARG A 26 -6.77 -0.87 12.80
N LEU A 27 -6.00 -1.35 13.78
CA LEU A 27 -4.56 -1.52 13.61
C LEU A 27 -4.27 -2.60 12.57
N ARG A 28 -5.07 -3.66 12.55
CA ARG A 28 -4.95 -4.71 11.55
C ARG A 28 -5.23 -4.17 10.15
N GLU A 29 -6.31 -3.41 9.98
CA GLU A 29 -6.61 -2.74 8.71
C GLU A 29 -5.48 -1.80 8.27
N ALA A 30 -4.93 -1.01 9.20
CA ALA A 30 -3.79 -0.13 8.90
C ALA A 30 -2.52 -0.92 8.52
N ALA A 31 -2.28 -2.07 9.15
CA ALA A 31 -1.15 -2.92 8.85
C ALA A 31 -1.30 -3.65 7.49
N GLU A 32 -2.52 -4.11 7.17
CA GLU A 32 -2.84 -4.67 5.84
C GLU A 32 -2.71 -3.61 4.74
N GLU A 33 -3.12 -2.37 5.01
CA GLU A 33 -2.93 -1.26 4.06
C GLU A 33 -1.45 -0.92 3.88
N PHE A 34 -0.65 -1.00 4.95
CA PHE A 34 0.80 -0.84 4.82
C PHE A 34 1.40 -1.92 3.90
N GLU A 35 1.04 -3.19 4.10
CA GLU A 35 1.51 -4.29 3.26
C GLU A 35 1.00 -4.17 1.82
N SER A 36 -0.21 -3.67 1.59
CA SER A 36 -0.76 -3.45 0.25
C SER A 36 0.06 -2.41 -0.52
N VAL A 37 0.46 -1.30 0.12
CA VAL A 37 1.31 -0.29 -0.51
C VAL A 37 2.69 -0.86 -0.84
N PHE A 38 3.27 -1.62 0.10
CA PHE A 38 4.56 -2.29 -0.14
C PHE A 38 4.49 -3.24 -1.34
N LEU A 39 3.49 -4.11 -1.37
CA LEU A 39 3.28 -5.06 -2.46
C LEU A 39 3.04 -4.35 -3.79
N ALA A 40 2.30 -3.24 -3.81
CA ALA A 40 2.12 -2.44 -5.02
C ALA A 40 3.45 -1.93 -5.57
N GLN A 41 4.38 -1.48 -4.72
CA GLN A 41 5.72 -1.06 -5.17
C GLN A 41 6.53 -2.22 -5.77
N ILE A 42 6.45 -3.41 -5.15
CA ILE A 42 7.12 -4.61 -5.67
C ILE A 42 6.52 -5.02 -7.02
N LEU A 43 5.19 -5.04 -7.14
CA LEU A 43 4.49 -5.39 -8.39
C LEU A 43 4.81 -4.40 -9.51
N ASN A 44 4.85 -3.10 -9.21
CA ASN A 44 5.24 -2.06 -10.17
C ASN A 44 6.68 -2.30 -10.67
N GLY A 45 7.62 -2.58 -9.76
CA GLY A 45 9.02 -2.86 -10.10
C GLY A 45 9.20 -4.14 -10.91
N MET A 46 8.44 -5.19 -10.60
CA MET A 46 8.41 -6.42 -11.39
C MET A 46 7.84 -6.18 -12.79
N GLY A 47 6.76 -5.40 -12.90
CA GLY A 47 6.13 -5.07 -14.18
C GLY A 47 7.06 -4.31 -15.13
N ALA A 48 7.92 -3.43 -14.60
CA ALA A 48 8.87 -2.66 -15.42
C ALA A 48 9.96 -3.51 -16.11
N GLY A 49 10.24 -4.72 -15.59
CA GLY A 49 11.22 -5.64 -16.17
C GLY A 49 10.62 -6.67 -17.14
N LEU A 50 9.30 -6.60 -17.40
CA LEU A 50 8.58 -7.56 -18.23
C LEU A 50 8.08 -6.84 -19.49
N ASP A 51 8.60 -7.25 -20.65
CA ASP A 51 8.09 -6.77 -21.93
C ASP A 51 6.62 -7.19 -22.11
N GLY A 52 5.81 -6.25 -22.60
CA GLY A 52 4.35 -6.24 -22.53
C GLY A 52 3.67 -7.59 -22.81
N THR A 53 2.57 -7.81 -22.08
CA THR A 53 1.63 -8.96 -22.07
C THR A 53 1.58 -9.82 -20.80
N ASN A 54 2.13 -9.37 -19.66
CA ASN A 54 1.91 -10.09 -18.40
C ASN A 54 0.67 -9.61 -17.64
N GLY A 55 -0.06 -10.55 -17.05
CA GLY A 55 -1.31 -10.36 -16.29
C GLY A 55 -1.19 -9.47 -15.04
N LEU A 56 -0.06 -8.79 -14.84
CA LEU A 56 0.14 -7.74 -13.84
C LEU A 56 -0.15 -6.34 -14.38
N GLY A 57 -0.71 -6.22 -15.60
CA GLY A 57 -1.01 -4.92 -16.21
C GLY A 57 0.24 -4.12 -16.61
N ALA A 58 1.37 -4.80 -16.84
CA ALA A 58 2.63 -4.20 -17.22
C ALA A 58 2.64 -3.69 -18.67
N GLY A 59 3.38 -2.61 -18.92
CA GLY A 59 3.54 -1.96 -20.23
C GLY A 59 3.07 -0.51 -20.24
N ASP A 60 3.84 0.37 -20.90
CA ASP A 60 3.57 1.81 -20.99
C ASP A 60 2.22 2.13 -21.66
N ASP A 61 1.70 1.20 -22.48
CA ASP A 61 0.45 1.34 -23.21
C ASP A 61 -0.80 1.02 -22.38
N ASN A 62 -0.67 0.53 -21.14
CA ASN A 62 -1.81 0.23 -20.27
C ASN A 62 -2.08 1.37 -19.28
N PRO A 63 -3.03 2.28 -19.56
CA PRO A 63 -3.32 3.43 -18.69
C PRO A 63 -3.85 3.04 -17.30
N PHE A 64 -4.30 1.79 -17.11
CA PHE A 64 -4.84 1.29 -15.85
C PHE A 64 -3.94 0.27 -15.16
N GLY A 65 -2.72 0.04 -15.65
CA GLY A 65 -1.79 -0.95 -15.11
C GLY A 65 -1.49 -0.74 -13.63
N SER A 66 -1.18 0.50 -13.25
CA SER A 66 -0.90 0.88 -11.86
C SER A 66 -2.12 0.70 -10.94
N MET A 67 -3.33 0.99 -11.42
CA MET A 67 -4.55 0.75 -10.67
C MET A 67 -4.81 -0.75 -10.47
N LEU A 68 -4.58 -1.55 -11.50
CA LEU A 68 -4.69 -3.01 -11.41
C LEU A 68 -3.67 -3.59 -10.42
N GLN A 69 -2.43 -3.11 -10.45
CA GLN A 69 -1.36 -3.52 -9.52
C GLN A 69 -1.71 -3.17 -8.06
N GLN A 70 -2.32 -2.01 -7.83
CA GLN A 70 -2.82 -1.63 -6.51
C GLN A 70 -3.94 -2.57 -6.02
N GLU A 71 -4.89 -2.93 -6.89
CA GLU A 71 -5.96 -3.85 -6.51
C GLU A 71 -5.44 -5.28 -6.26
N TYR A 72 -4.48 -5.75 -7.05
CA TYR A 72 -3.78 -7.00 -6.75
C TYR A 72 -3.08 -6.95 -5.40
N ALA A 73 -2.37 -5.87 -5.11
CA ALA A 73 -1.67 -5.73 -3.84
C ALA A 73 -2.62 -5.74 -2.63
N LYS A 74 -3.76 -5.06 -2.73
CA LYS A 74 -4.82 -5.09 -1.70
C LYS A 74 -5.40 -6.50 -1.51
N LEU A 75 -5.69 -7.19 -2.62
CA LEU A 75 -6.23 -8.55 -2.56
C LEU A 75 -5.24 -9.52 -1.93
N ILE A 76 -3.96 -9.44 -2.31
CA ILE A 76 -2.89 -10.28 -1.75
C ILE A 76 -2.76 -10.02 -0.25
N SER A 77 -2.63 -8.75 0.16
CA SER A 77 -2.53 -8.35 1.58
C SER A 77 -3.70 -8.93 2.41
N ARG A 78 -4.94 -8.72 1.97
CA ARG A 78 -6.15 -9.20 2.68
C ARG A 78 -6.30 -10.72 2.68
N SER A 79 -5.70 -11.42 1.71
CA SER A 79 -5.81 -12.88 1.58
C SER A 79 -4.72 -13.64 2.35
N GLY A 80 -3.98 -12.94 3.22
CA GLY A 80 -2.92 -13.49 4.07
C GLY A 80 -1.54 -12.88 3.81
N GLY A 81 -1.38 -12.14 2.72
CA GLY A 81 -0.17 -11.36 2.44
C GLY A 81 1.11 -12.18 2.39
N ILE A 82 2.22 -11.53 2.74
CA ILE A 82 3.54 -12.16 2.90
C ILE A 82 4.05 -12.08 4.35
N GLY A 83 3.21 -11.61 5.28
CA GLY A 83 3.49 -11.51 6.71
C GLY A 83 4.03 -10.15 7.17
N ILE A 84 4.11 -9.15 6.29
CA ILE A 84 4.51 -7.79 6.69
C ILE A 84 3.41 -7.15 7.54
N ALA A 85 2.13 -7.33 7.18
CA ALA A 85 1.02 -6.81 7.98
C ALA A 85 1.06 -7.34 9.42
N ASP A 86 1.42 -8.62 9.62
CA ASP A 86 1.57 -9.19 10.95
C ASP A 86 2.71 -8.56 11.76
N ALA A 87 3.86 -8.32 11.11
CA ALA A 87 5.00 -7.68 11.75
C ALA A 87 4.69 -6.23 12.14
N VAL A 88 4.04 -5.49 11.24
CA VAL A 88 3.62 -4.11 11.48
C VAL A 88 2.57 -4.03 12.58
N LEU A 89 1.58 -4.92 12.58
CA LEU A 89 0.56 -4.97 13.63
C LEU A 89 1.19 -5.22 15.01
N ARG A 90 2.14 -6.15 15.12
CA ARG A 90 2.85 -6.39 16.40
C ARG A 90 3.56 -5.14 16.89
N GLU A 91 4.19 -4.39 15.99
CA GLU A 91 4.86 -3.14 16.36
C GLU A 91 3.86 -2.05 16.73
N MET A 92 2.76 -1.90 16.00
CA MET A 92 1.68 -0.95 16.33
C MET A 92 1.09 -1.22 17.71
N LEU A 93 0.86 -2.49 18.06
CA LEU A 93 0.38 -2.89 19.39
C LEU A 93 1.40 -2.55 20.48
N ARG A 94 2.68 -2.86 20.26
CA ARG A 94 3.77 -2.48 21.18
C ARG A 94 3.81 -0.97 21.43
N MET A 95 3.69 -0.17 20.37
CA MET A 95 3.69 1.29 20.48
C MET A 95 2.52 1.80 21.33
N GLN A 96 1.34 1.17 21.24
CA GLN A 96 0.19 1.52 22.08
C GLN A 96 0.38 1.20 23.56
N GLU A 97 1.07 0.11 23.88
CA GLU A 97 1.37 -0.24 25.27
C GLU A 97 2.28 0.80 25.91
N THR A 98 3.21 1.36 25.13
CA THR A 98 4.17 2.37 25.58
C THR A 98 3.67 3.80 25.52
N ALA A 99 2.53 4.06 24.86
CA ALA A 99 1.87 5.37 24.77
C ALA A 99 0.94 5.65 25.98
#